data_AF-A0A183U8K6-F1
#
_entry.id   AF-A0A183U8K6-F1
#
_cell.length_a   1.000
_cell.length_b   1.000
_cell.length_c   1.000
_cell.angle_alpha   90.00
_cell.angle_beta   90.00
_cell.angle_gamma   90.00
#
_symmetry.space_group_name_H-M   'P 1'
#
loop_
_entity.id
_entity.type
_entity.pdbx_description
1 polymer ?
#
loop_
_entity_poly.entity_id
_entity_poly.type
_entity_poly.pdbx_seq_one_letter_code
_entity_poly.pdbx_strand_id
1 'polypeptide(L)'
;MPETPGIILLSAGVTPAPGGCEDTATNCAMYASYCFIQPYSRTVQRRCKKTCNVCDCQDTDANCASQMNNCDSEDVRTKCQLTCGHCGGCSDDANNCALMSYLCNDATFGSVMKARCKKTCNFC
;
A
#
# COMPACT_ATOMS: atom_id res chain seq x y z
N MET A 1 -7.92 -36.99 40.60
CA MET A 1 -8.18 -35.62 40.10
C MET A 1 -7.29 -34.68 40.92
N PRO A 2 -6.68 -33.63 40.36
CA PRO A 2 -5.85 -33.47 39.16
C PRO A 2 -4.36 -33.31 39.64
N GLU A 3 -3.31 -33.15 38.85
CA GLU A 3 -2.83 -31.88 38.27
C GLU A 3 -1.88 -32.21 37.10
N THR A 4 -2.24 -31.77 35.91
CA THR A 4 -1.46 -31.83 34.67
C THR A 4 -0.30 -30.83 34.73
N PRO A 5 0.93 -31.17 34.30
CA PRO A 5 2.03 -30.21 34.26
C PRO A 5 1.79 -29.16 33.18
N GLY A 6 2.06 -27.90 33.54
CA GLY A 6 1.89 -26.71 32.71
C GLY A 6 2.70 -26.77 31.42
N ILE A 7 2.00 -26.59 30.30
CA ILE A 7 2.60 -26.38 28.99
C ILE A 7 3.20 -24.97 28.99
N ILE A 8 4.53 -24.91 28.97
CA ILE A 8 5.29 -23.69 28.78
C ILE A 8 4.90 -23.08 27.43
N LEU A 9 4.36 -21.87 27.49
CA LEU A 9 4.13 -20.98 26.35
C LEU A 9 5.45 -20.74 25.63
N LEU A 10 5.68 -21.44 24.52
CA LEU A 10 6.64 -21.02 23.51
C LEU A 10 6.00 -19.85 22.74
N SER A 11 6.08 -18.65 23.31
CA SER A 11 5.92 -17.42 22.54
C SER A 11 7.11 -17.36 21.59
N ALA A 12 6.91 -17.91 20.39
CA ALA A 12 7.77 -17.71 19.24
C ALA A 12 7.90 -16.19 19.03
N GLY A 13 9.02 -15.64 19.51
CA GLY A 13 9.51 -14.35 19.08
C GLY A 13 9.77 -14.47 17.60
N VAL A 14 8.80 -14.04 16.79
CA VAL A 14 8.90 -13.99 15.34
C VAL A 14 9.87 -12.85 15.02
N THR A 15 11.17 -13.15 15.03
CA THR A 15 12.16 -12.34 14.32
C THR A 15 11.77 -12.39 12.84
N PRO A 16 11.37 -11.28 12.19
CA PRO A 16 11.13 -11.29 10.76
C PRO A 16 12.50 -11.45 10.09
N ALA A 17 12.70 -12.57 9.42
CA ALA A 17 13.83 -12.74 8.52
C ALA A 17 13.75 -11.68 7.40
N PRO A 18 14.86 -11.07 6.99
CA PRO A 18 14.87 -10.19 5.83
C PRO A 18 14.80 -11.04 4.55
N GLY A 19 13.88 -10.71 3.64
CA GLY A 19 14.16 -10.90 2.21
C GLY A 19 13.24 -11.80 1.37
N GLY A 20 11.99 -12.05 1.75
CA GLY A 20 10.99 -12.67 0.87
C GLY A 20 9.83 -11.73 0.57
N CYS A 21 9.52 -11.48 -0.71
CA CYS A 21 8.23 -10.87 -1.04
C CYS A 21 7.12 -11.89 -0.85
N GLU A 22 6.47 -11.83 0.30
CA GLU A 22 5.38 -12.72 0.66
C GLU A 22 4.16 -11.95 1.15
N ASP A 23 3.02 -12.61 1.08
CA ASP A 23 1.78 -12.12 1.67
C ASP A 23 1.75 -12.56 3.13
N THR A 24 1.74 -11.59 4.04
CA THR A 24 1.64 -11.80 5.49
C THR A 24 0.19 -11.95 5.96
N ALA A 25 -0.79 -11.64 5.12
CA ALA A 25 -2.20 -11.84 5.40
C ALA A 25 -2.81 -12.97 4.56
N THR A 26 -3.72 -13.74 5.14
CA THR A 26 -4.39 -14.88 4.48
C THR A 26 -5.52 -14.46 3.55
N ASN A 27 -6.06 -13.26 3.71
CA ASN A 27 -7.18 -12.72 2.94
C ASN A 27 -6.74 -11.85 1.74
N CYS A 28 -5.46 -11.88 1.36
CA CYS A 28 -4.93 -11.03 0.28
C CYS A 28 -5.67 -11.19 -1.05
N ALA A 29 -6.06 -12.42 -1.42
CA ALA A 29 -6.83 -12.67 -2.64
C ALA A 29 -8.17 -11.90 -2.70
N MET A 30 -8.82 -11.69 -1.55
CA MET A 30 -10.06 -10.93 -1.46
C MET A 30 -9.83 -9.41 -1.61
N TYR A 31 -8.66 -8.93 -1.15
CA TYR A 31 -8.30 -7.52 -1.18
C TYR A 31 -7.43 -7.11 -2.37
N ALA A 32 -7.20 -8.00 -3.34
CA ALA A 32 -6.39 -7.73 -4.51
C ALA A 32 -6.85 -6.48 -5.28
N SER A 33 -8.16 -6.28 -5.40
CA SER A 33 -8.73 -5.08 -6.05
C SER A 33 -8.46 -3.77 -5.30
N TYR A 34 -8.12 -3.84 -4.01
CA TYR A 34 -7.84 -2.70 -3.14
C TYR A 34 -6.35 -2.37 -3.03
N CYS A 35 -5.49 -3.08 -3.76
CA CYS A 35 -4.04 -2.86 -3.78
C CYS A 35 -3.65 -1.42 -4.11
N PHE A 36 -4.45 -0.71 -4.91
CA PHE A 36 -4.18 0.67 -5.36
C PHE A 36 -5.30 1.64 -5.00
N ILE A 37 -6.16 1.27 -4.05
CA ILE A 37 -7.27 2.11 -3.61
C ILE A 37 -6.93 2.68 -2.24
N GLN A 38 -6.67 3.98 -2.16
CA GLN A 38 -6.54 4.66 -0.88
C GLN A 38 -7.87 4.65 -0.10
N PRO A 39 -7.83 4.57 1.25
CA PRO A 39 -6.65 4.41 2.10
C PRO A 39 -6.23 2.93 2.26
N TYR A 40 -6.94 1.99 1.65
CA TYR A 40 -6.74 0.54 1.82
C TYR A 40 -5.36 0.09 1.32
N SER A 41 -4.87 0.67 0.23
CA SER A 41 -3.56 0.37 -0.36
C SER A 41 -2.44 0.43 0.67
N ARG A 42 -2.46 1.35 1.64
CA ARG A 42 -1.48 1.41 2.75
C ARG A 42 -1.33 0.09 3.49
N THR A 43 -2.43 -0.57 3.79
CA THR A 43 -2.43 -1.82 4.56
C THR A 43 -2.28 -3.02 3.64
N VAL A 44 -2.98 -3.02 2.51
CA VAL A 44 -2.97 -4.14 1.57
C VAL A 44 -1.60 -4.29 0.93
N GLN A 45 -0.95 -3.21 0.47
CA GLN A 45 0.41 -3.31 -0.08
C GLN A 45 1.43 -3.77 0.95
N ARG A 46 1.31 -3.35 2.22
CA ARG A 46 2.21 -3.80 3.29
C ARG A 46 2.06 -5.28 3.61
N ARG A 47 0.82 -5.76 3.63
CA ARG A 47 0.49 -7.14 4.05
C ARG A 47 0.39 -8.13 2.91
N CYS A 48 0.14 -7.66 1.70
CA CYS A 48 -0.16 -8.45 0.52
C CYS A 48 0.78 -8.07 -0.62
N LYS A 49 2.09 -8.00 -0.33
CA LYS A 49 3.10 -7.53 -1.29
C LYS A 49 3.13 -8.36 -2.56
N LYS A 50 2.97 -9.68 -2.42
CA LYS A 50 3.01 -10.63 -3.54
C LYS A 50 1.72 -10.58 -4.34
N THR A 51 0.56 -10.54 -3.67
CA THR A 51 -0.74 -10.40 -4.33
C THR A 51 -0.87 -9.06 -5.09
N CYS A 52 -0.36 -7.97 -4.51
CA CYS A 52 -0.35 -6.65 -5.16
C CYS A 52 0.78 -6.48 -6.17
N ASN A 53 1.69 -7.45 -6.29
CA ASN A 53 2.89 -7.38 -7.12
C ASN A 53 3.74 -6.13 -6.85
N VAL A 54 3.93 -5.79 -5.57
CA VAL A 54 4.70 -4.62 -5.08
C VAL A 54 5.96 -5.04 -4.32
N CYS A 55 6.54 -6.18 -4.69
CA CYS A 55 7.70 -6.77 -4.04
C CYS A 55 8.92 -5.85 -3.98
N ASP A 56 9.15 -5.10 -5.05
CA ASP A 56 10.28 -4.19 -5.19
C ASP A 56 10.02 -2.84 -4.51
N CYS A 57 8.82 -2.65 -3.97
CA CYS A 57 8.47 -1.42 -3.30
C CYS A 57 8.87 -1.45 -1.83
N GLN A 58 9.67 -0.45 -1.48
CA GLN A 58 10.18 -0.24 -0.14
C GLN A 58 10.20 1.24 0.18
N ASP A 59 10.17 1.53 1.47
CA ASP A 59 10.48 2.85 1.96
C ASP A 59 12.01 3.06 1.90
N THR A 60 12.42 4.22 1.42
CA THR A 60 13.82 4.65 1.32
C THR A 60 14.26 5.48 2.54
N ASP A 61 13.31 6.09 3.25
CA ASP A 61 13.57 6.86 4.48
C ASP A 61 13.20 6.04 5.72
N ALA A 62 13.98 6.17 6.79
CA ALA A 62 13.73 5.46 8.05
C ALA A 62 12.56 6.04 8.86
N ASN A 63 12.19 7.30 8.62
CA ASN A 63 11.15 8.02 9.35
C ASN A 63 9.76 7.89 8.74
N CYS A 64 9.58 7.02 7.74
CA CYS A 64 8.30 6.84 7.06
C CYS A 64 7.17 6.45 8.03
N ALA A 65 7.46 5.64 9.05
CA ALA A 65 6.49 5.29 10.09
C ALA A 65 5.95 6.52 10.85
N SER A 66 6.81 7.54 11.09
CA SER A 66 6.42 8.80 11.73
C SER A 66 5.71 9.75 10.76
N GLN A 67 5.99 9.63 9.46
CA GLN A 67 5.44 10.48 8.40
C GLN A 67 4.20 9.88 7.71
N MET A 68 3.64 8.78 8.22
CA MET A 68 2.45 8.12 7.65
C MET A 68 1.24 9.06 7.45
N ASN A 69 1.12 10.11 8.26
CA ASN A 69 0.04 11.09 8.16
C ASN A 69 0.34 12.23 7.17
N ASN A 70 1.57 12.30 6.63
CA ASN A 70 2.05 13.35 5.76
C ASN A 70 2.38 12.81 4.35
N CYS A 71 1.60 11.84 3.88
CA CYS A 71 1.79 11.24 2.55
C CYS A 71 1.47 12.18 1.38
N ASP A 72 0.86 13.34 1.65
CA ASP A 72 0.59 14.40 0.66
C ASP A 72 1.87 15.17 0.30
N SER A 73 2.88 15.15 1.17
CA SER A 73 4.17 15.78 0.90
C SER A 73 4.94 15.01 -0.17
N GLU A 74 5.46 15.71 -1.18
CA GLU A 74 6.20 15.09 -2.29
C GLU A 74 7.40 14.26 -1.81
N ASP A 75 8.16 14.78 -0.83
CA ASP A 75 9.28 14.08 -0.21
C ASP A 75 8.84 12.77 0.45
N VAL A 76 7.80 12.81 1.27
CA VAL A 76 7.29 11.63 1.95
C VAL A 76 6.71 10.65 0.94
N ARG A 77 5.97 11.13 -0.05
CA ARG A 77 5.33 10.31 -1.08
C ARG A 77 6.35 9.56 -1.95
N THR A 78 7.47 10.20 -2.27
CA THR A 78 8.55 9.60 -3.07
C THR A 78 9.43 8.68 -2.24
N LYS A 79 9.72 9.04 -0.98
CA LYS A 79 10.59 8.26 -0.11
C LYS A 79 9.88 7.15 0.66
N CYS A 80 8.59 7.30 0.95
CA CYS A 80 7.79 6.43 1.80
C CYS A 80 6.65 5.73 1.06
N GLN A 81 6.96 5.20 -0.13
CA GLN A 81 5.97 4.62 -1.04
C GLN A 81 5.19 3.46 -0.40
N LEU A 82 5.86 2.60 0.36
CA LEU A 82 5.23 1.44 0.99
C LEU A 82 4.40 1.85 2.21
N THR A 83 4.91 2.77 3.03
CA THR A 83 4.15 3.29 4.18
C THR A 83 2.90 4.05 3.74
N CYS A 84 3.02 4.83 2.67
CA CYS A 84 1.92 5.60 2.09
C CYS A 84 1.00 4.81 1.16
N GLY A 85 1.34 3.56 0.81
CA GLY A 85 0.49 2.74 -0.05
C GLY A 85 0.48 3.21 -1.51
N HIS A 86 1.61 3.75 -1.99
CA HIS A 86 1.84 4.25 -3.35
C HIS A 86 2.82 3.38 -4.14
N CYS A 87 3.05 2.14 -3.71
CA CYS A 87 3.77 1.17 -4.50
C CYS A 87 3.02 0.92 -5.81
N GLY A 88 3.71 1.08 -6.94
CA GLY A 88 3.07 1.14 -8.28
C GLY A 88 3.18 2.49 -8.96
N GLY A 89 3.78 3.48 -8.28
CA GLY A 89 4.04 4.80 -8.82
C GLY A 89 2.79 5.67 -8.75
N CYS A 90 2.77 6.61 -7.80
CA CYS A 90 1.76 7.64 -7.80
C CYS A 90 2.14 8.77 -8.75
N SER A 91 2.03 8.48 -10.03
CA SER A 91 2.21 9.44 -11.09
C SER A 91 0.98 9.48 -11.97
N ASP A 92 0.78 10.65 -12.55
CA ASP A 92 -0.02 10.77 -13.74
C ASP A 92 0.79 10.19 -14.89
N ASP A 93 0.17 9.25 -15.62
CA ASP A 93 0.70 8.65 -16.84
C ASP A 93 0.50 9.59 -18.04
N ALA A 94 -0.49 10.50 -17.97
CA ALA A 94 -0.77 11.50 -18.99
C ALA A 94 -0.29 12.90 -18.58
N ASN A 95 0.11 13.71 -19.56
CA ASN A 95 0.63 15.07 -19.35
C ASN A 95 -0.49 16.14 -19.25
N ASN A 96 -1.72 15.82 -19.64
CA ASN A 96 -2.87 16.72 -19.61
C ASN A 96 -3.81 16.50 -18.41
N CYS A 97 -3.39 15.71 -17.42
CA CYS A 97 -4.20 15.38 -16.25
C CYS A 97 -4.69 16.62 -15.50
N ALA A 98 -3.83 17.62 -15.28
CA ALA A 98 -4.19 18.86 -14.60
C ALA A 98 -5.39 19.59 -15.25
N LEU A 99 -5.43 19.60 -16.58
CA LEU A 99 -6.52 20.20 -17.36
C LEU A 99 -7.82 19.39 -17.27
N MET A 100 -7.70 18.08 -17.08
CA MET A 100 -8.83 17.14 -17.06
C MET A 100 -9.25 16.71 -15.65
N SER A 101 -8.72 17.35 -14.60
CA SER A 101 -9.04 17.05 -13.19
C SER A 101 -10.54 17.08 -12.88
N TYR A 102 -11.31 17.91 -13.58
CA TYR A 102 -12.77 17.96 -13.44
C TYR A 102 -13.48 16.67 -13.87
N LEU A 103 -12.84 15.82 -14.67
CA LEU A 103 -13.37 14.55 -15.15
C LEU A 103 -13.14 13.38 -14.19
N CYS A 104 -12.42 13.57 -13.07
CA CYS A 104 -12.13 12.49 -12.13
C CYS A 104 -13.40 11.83 -11.56
N ASN A 105 -14.52 12.56 -11.50
CA ASN A 105 -15.82 12.07 -11.05
C ASN A 105 -16.86 11.93 -12.19
N ASP A 106 -16.45 12.11 -13.44
CA ASP A 106 -17.33 11.96 -14.58
C ASP A 106 -17.74 10.49 -14.79
N ALA A 107 -19.01 10.25 -15.14
CA ALA A 107 -19.53 8.89 -15.31
C ALA A 107 -18.91 8.15 -16.50
N THR A 108 -18.45 8.89 -17.52
CA THR A 108 -17.88 8.34 -18.76
C THR A 108 -16.36 8.25 -18.68
N PHE A 109 -15.72 9.33 -18.23
CA PHE A 109 -14.26 9.49 -18.27
C PHE A 109 -13.58 9.27 -16.93
N GLY A 110 -14.34 9.17 -15.83
CA GLY A 110 -13.79 8.98 -14.49
C GLY A 110 -12.93 7.73 -14.37
N SER A 111 -13.30 6.63 -15.03
CA SER A 111 -12.48 5.40 -15.04
C SER A 111 -11.13 5.61 -15.74
N VAL A 112 -11.11 6.33 -16.86
CA VAL A 112 -9.89 6.66 -17.62
C VAL A 112 -9.00 7.61 -16.82
N MET A 113 -9.60 8.65 -16.23
CA MET A 113 -8.92 9.60 -15.35
C MET A 113 -8.27 8.89 -14.16
N LYS A 114 -8.99 7.99 -13.48
CA LYS A 114 -8.45 7.20 -12.37
C LYS A 114 -7.31 6.28 -12.79
N ALA A 115 -7.34 5.78 -14.04
CA ALA A 115 -6.30 4.90 -14.56
C ALA A 115 -5.04 5.65 -15.05
N ARG A 116 -5.21 6.84 -15.64
CA ARG A 116 -4.14 7.60 -16.32
C ARG A 116 -3.65 8.81 -15.51
N CYS A 117 -4.47 9.30 -14.60
CA CYS A 117 -4.27 10.53 -13.84
C CYS A 117 -4.46 10.25 -12.34
N LYS A 118 -3.83 9.18 -11.85
CA LYS A 118 -3.99 8.66 -10.50
C LYS A 118 -3.67 9.74 -9.46
N LYS A 119 -2.59 10.51 -9.69
CA LYS A 119 -2.14 11.59 -8.80
C LYS A 119 -3.09 12.78 -8.88
N THR A 120 -3.45 13.23 -10.08
CA THR A 120 -4.37 14.37 -10.24
C THR A 120 -5.76 14.08 -9.67
N CYS A 121 -6.24 12.84 -9.79
CA CYS A 121 -7.53 12.43 -9.25
C CYS A 121 -7.49 11.98 -7.78
N ASN A 122 -6.34 12.06 -7.12
CA ASN A 122 -6.14 11.65 -5.73
C ASN A 122 -6.50 10.17 -5.47
N PHE A 123 -6.33 9.32 -6.48
CA PHE A 123 -6.46 7.85 -6.38
C PHE A 123 -5.18 7.21 -5.85
N CYS A 124 -4.12 7.98 -5.92
CA CYS A 124 -2.93 7.91 -5.12
C CYS A 124 -2.58 9.39 -4.81
#